data_AF-A0A955H3W0-F1
#
_entry.id   AF-A0A955H3W0-F1
#
_cell.length_a   1.000
_cell.length_b   1.000
_cell.length_c   1.000
_cell.angle_alpha   90.00
_cell.angle_beta   90.00
_cell.angle_gamma   90.00
#
_symmetry.space_group_name_H-M   'P 1'
#
loop_
_entity.id
_entity.type
_entity.pdbx_description
1 polymer ?
#
loop_
_entity_poly.entity_id
_entity_poly.type
_entity_poly.pdbx_seq_one_letter_code
_entity_poly.pdbx_strand_id
1 'polypeptide(L)'
;MKKLILSLFFTVGIILLPSPAFSAYTTSEEQYREVLLELIETLQQQILYLQGLSSVQTNVQEIGSSSYLIGDSVDVTNLYSLDRPSDVGLVLNSTHKKYFTRVFELFPEKYDEKLRQLAVFADDEYGYDAYVETIPPNHKYWLYAVNEDVVDDVTSNSSTELIVHELAHLVEYEEIIGVPKPANQTCNSYFRHSGCPVENSYLKQFVNKFWTEEDLSRAGSFFNSNDSYELAYDYYQINQDKYVSGYSAINPEEDFAETFMFYILDFPTKRGEVRQKIDFMASYPELRLLKAEILKNK
;
A
#
# COMPACT_ATOMS: atom_id res chain seq x y z
N MET A 1 -93.22 -35.18 -36.31
CA MET A 1 -91.74 -35.24 -36.34
C MET A 1 -91.34 -36.20 -35.21
N LYS A 2 -91.12 -37.52 -35.40
CA LYS A 2 -90.00 -38.27 -36.06
C LYS A 2 -88.62 -37.76 -35.59
N LYS A 3 -87.66 -38.52 -35.05
CA LYS A 3 -87.36 -39.96 -34.79
C LYS A 3 -86.30 -39.98 -33.64
N LEU A 4 -86.31 -40.88 -32.67
CA LEU A 4 -85.86 -42.30 -32.62
C LEU A 4 -84.34 -42.56 -32.82
N ILE A 5 -83.66 -42.89 -31.70
CA ILE A 5 -82.61 -43.92 -31.44
C ILE A 5 -81.36 -44.01 -32.36
N LEU A 6 -80.14 -44.09 -31.78
CA LEU A 6 -79.25 -45.28 -31.75
C LEU A 6 -77.83 -44.93 -31.24
N SER A 7 -77.28 -45.77 -30.35
CA SER A 7 -75.85 -45.81 -30.03
C SER A 7 -75.09 -46.56 -31.14
N LEU A 8 -73.80 -46.23 -31.32
CA LEU A 8 -72.84 -47.14 -31.95
C LEU A 8 -71.46 -46.91 -31.30
N PHE A 9 -70.90 -47.99 -30.75
CA PHE A 9 -69.51 -48.09 -30.32
C PHE A 9 -68.59 -48.11 -31.55
N PHE A 10 -67.49 -47.37 -31.50
CA PHE A 10 -66.28 -47.67 -32.28
C PHE A 10 -65.06 -47.45 -31.39
N THR A 11 -64.32 -48.53 -31.15
CA THR A 11 -63.01 -48.55 -30.53
C THR A 11 -61.98 -47.96 -31.48
N VAL A 12 -61.24 -46.95 -31.04
CA VAL A 12 -60.01 -46.49 -31.72
C VAL A 12 -58.89 -46.48 -30.68
N GLY A 13 -57.87 -47.28 -30.97
CA GLY A 13 -56.73 -47.51 -30.10
C GLY A 13 -55.97 -46.22 -29.76
N ILE A 14 -55.64 -46.08 -28.48
CA ILE A 14 -54.70 -45.07 -28.01
C ILE A 14 -53.32 -45.51 -28.50
N ILE A 15 -52.82 -44.83 -29.52
CA ILE A 15 -51.40 -44.87 -29.88
C ILE A 15 -50.68 -44.12 -28.77
N LEU A 16 -50.11 -44.87 -27.82
CA LEU A 16 -49.09 -44.36 -26.90
C LEU A 16 -47.86 -44.01 -27.74
N LEU A 17 -47.68 -42.73 -28.04
CA LEU A 17 -46.40 -42.22 -28.50
C LEU A 17 -45.38 -42.47 -27.38
N PRO A 18 -44.18 -43.01 -27.68
CA PRO A 18 -43.17 -43.20 -26.66
C PRO A 18 -42.77 -41.82 -26.13
N SER A 19 -42.85 -41.66 -24.80
CA SER A 19 -42.16 -40.60 -24.08
C SER A 19 -40.70 -40.57 -24.54
N PRO A 20 -40.08 -39.40 -24.74
CA PRO A 20 -38.64 -39.37 -24.90
C PRO A 20 -38.07 -40.03 -23.64
N ALA A 21 -37.34 -41.13 -23.85
CA ALA A 21 -36.60 -41.78 -22.81
C ALA A 21 -35.80 -40.68 -22.11
N PHE A 22 -36.02 -40.51 -20.80
CA PHE A 22 -35.00 -39.92 -19.96
C PHE A 22 -33.78 -40.81 -20.17
N SER A 23 -32.84 -40.33 -20.98
CA SER A 23 -31.50 -40.88 -21.00
C SER A 23 -31.01 -40.71 -19.58
N ALA A 24 -30.99 -41.81 -18.82
CA ALA A 24 -30.16 -41.89 -17.64
C ALA A 24 -28.75 -41.55 -18.14
N TYR A 25 -28.29 -40.34 -17.82
CA TYR A 25 -26.89 -40.00 -17.95
C TYR A 25 -26.16 -41.01 -17.08
N THR A 26 -25.61 -42.04 -17.71
CA THR A 26 -24.55 -42.82 -17.12
C THR A 26 -23.32 -41.92 -17.18
N THR A 27 -23.28 -40.92 -16.29
CA THR A 27 -22.00 -40.35 -15.91
C THR A 27 -21.13 -41.53 -15.51
N SER A 28 -20.05 -41.75 -16.26
CA SER A 28 -19.14 -42.85 -15.92
C SER A 28 -18.67 -42.63 -14.49
N GLU A 29 -18.45 -43.72 -13.75
CA GLU A 29 -17.92 -43.67 -12.39
C GLU A 29 -16.65 -42.79 -12.31
N GLU A 30 -15.91 -42.73 -13.42
CA GLU A 30 -14.76 -41.87 -13.67
C GLU A 30 -15.11 -40.38 -13.74
N GLN A 31 -16.16 -39.96 -14.46
CA GLN A 31 -16.63 -38.57 -14.47
C GLN A 31 -17.14 -38.13 -13.09
N TYR A 32 -17.83 -39.02 -12.37
CA TYR A 32 -18.28 -38.72 -11.01
C TYR A 32 -17.09 -38.56 -10.05
N ARG A 33 -16.05 -39.38 -10.24
CA ARG A 33 -14.80 -39.30 -9.48
C ARG A 33 -14.03 -38.00 -9.76
N GLU A 34 -13.96 -37.56 -11.01
CA GLU A 34 -13.31 -36.28 -11.37
C GLU A 34 -14.01 -35.10 -10.72
N VAL A 35 -15.35 -35.02 -10.80
CA VAL A 35 -16.14 -33.97 -10.15
C VAL A 35 -15.97 -33.99 -8.63
N LEU A 36 -15.90 -35.18 -8.03
CA LEU A 36 -15.63 -35.33 -6.60
C LEU A 36 -14.23 -34.83 -6.22
N LEU A 37 -13.22 -35.10 -7.03
CA LEU A 37 -11.86 -34.63 -6.79
C LEU A 37 -11.76 -33.11 -6.90
N GLU A 38 -12.38 -32.52 -7.92
CA GLU A 38 -12.46 -31.06 -8.10
C GLU A 38 -13.20 -30.38 -6.94
N LEU A 39 -14.29 -31.00 -6.47
CA LEU A 39 -15.02 -30.52 -5.30
C LEU A 39 -14.18 -30.64 -4.01
N ILE A 40 -13.46 -31.74 -3.83
CA ILE A 40 -12.56 -31.93 -2.67
C ILE A 40 -11.44 -30.89 -2.70
N GLU A 41 -10.84 -30.63 -3.85
CA GLU A 41 -9.80 -29.60 -4.00
C GLU A 41 -10.35 -28.20 -3.69
N THR A 42 -11.54 -27.88 -4.19
CA THR A 42 -12.23 -26.61 -3.90
C THR A 42 -12.55 -26.47 -2.41
N LEU A 43 -13.04 -27.53 -1.77
CA LEU A 43 -13.32 -27.54 -0.33
C LEU A 43 -12.04 -27.45 0.50
N GLN A 44 -10.94 -28.06 0.06
CA GLN A 44 -9.64 -27.92 0.71
C GLN A 44 -9.10 -26.50 0.60
N GLN A 45 -9.25 -25.84 -0.55
CA GLN A 45 -8.91 -24.42 -0.69
C GLN A 45 -9.78 -23.53 0.20
N GLN A 46 -11.09 -23.81 0.31
CA GLN A 46 -11.98 -23.09 1.23
C GLN A 46 -11.62 -23.33 2.71
N ILE A 47 -11.23 -24.55 3.09
CA ILE A 47 -10.77 -24.87 4.44
C ILE A 47 -9.47 -24.12 4.75
N LEU A 48 -8.50 -24.11 3.82
CA LEU A 48 -7.25 -23.35 3.99
C LEU A 48 -7.52 -21.85 4.10
N TYR A 49 -8.45 -21.32 3.31
CA TYR A 49 -8.90 -19.93 3.40
C TYR A 49 -9.55 -19.64 4.76
N LEU A 50 -10.48 -20.49 5.23
CA LEU A 50 -11.16 -20.34 6.52
C LEU A 50 -10.21 -20.52 7.71
N GLN A 51 -9.23 -21.43 7.62
CA GLN A 51 -8.18 -21.61 8.63
C GLN A 51 -7.27 -20.38 8.67
N GLY A 52 -6.91 -19.81 7.52
CA GLY A 52 -6.21 -18.53 7.41
C GLY A 52 -7.02 -17.38 8.03
N LEU A 53 -8.32 -17.32 7.79
CA LEU A 53 -9.22 -16.36 8.42
C LEU A 53 -9.29 -16.55 9.94
N SER A 54 -9.28 -17.78 10.45
CA SER A 54 -9.31 -18.05 11.89
C SER A 54 -8.00 -17.67 12.60
N SER A 55 -6.86 -17.75 11.91
CA SER A 55 -5.56 -17.23 12.41
C SER A 55 -5.46 -15.71 12.31
N VAL A 56 -6.17 -15.08 11.36
CA VAL A 56 -6.25 -13.61 11.24
C VAL A 56 -7.27 -13.02 12.22
N GLN A 57 -8.37 -13.72 12.49
CA GLN A 57 -9.37 -13.32 13.50
C GLN A 57 -8.82 -13.30 14.92
N THR A 58 -7.67 -13.92 15.17
CA THR A 58 -6.98 -13.84 16.47
C THR A 58 -6.10 -12.60 16.62
N ASN A 59 -5.94 -11.76 15.58
CA ASN A 59 -5.06 -10.57 15.59
C ASN A 59 -5.70 -9.27 15.09
N VAL A 60 -7.04 -9.18 14.93
CA VAL A 60 -7.70 -7.87 14.92
C VAL A 60 -7.84 -7.44 16.38
N GLN A 61 -6.73 -6.98 16.94
CA GLN A 61 -6.75 -6.32 18.22
C GLN A 61 -7.16 -4.87 17.93
N GLU A 62 -8.29 -4.40 18.49
CA GLU A 62 -8.57 -2.98 18.67
C GLU A 62 -7.46 -2.43 19.58
N ILE A 63 -6.27 -2.20 19.02
CA ILE A 63 -5.25 -1.43 19.69
C ILE A 63 -5.58 -0.01 19.27
N GLY A 64 -6.08 0.79 20.21
CA GLY A 64 -5.95 2.24 20.14
C GLY A 64 -4.46 2.56 20.12
N SER A 65 -3.85 2.40 18.96
CA SER A 65 -2.43 2.58 18.71
C SER A 65 -2.29 3.94 18.06
N SER A 66 -1.96 4.94 18.87
CA SER A 66 -1.46 6.19 18.31
C SER A 66 -0.17 5.92 17.55
N SER A 67 0.02 6.65 16.46
CA SER A 67 1.28 6.63 15.71
C SER A 67 2.40 7.14 16.60
N TYR A 68 3.61 6.63 16.40
CA TYR A 68 4.79 7.17 17.08
C TYR A 68 5.29 8.46 16.44
N LEU A 69 5.08 8.62 15.13
CA LEU A 69 5.48 9.83 14.38
C LEU A 69 4.47 10.96 14.51
N ILE A 70 3.18 10.65 14.40
CA ILE A 70 2.10 11.65 14.43
C ILE A 70 1.21 11.55 15.67
N GLY A 71 1.56 10.70 16.65
CA GLY A 71 0.88 10.68 17.95
C GLY A 71 -0.61 10.35 17.85
N ASP A 72 -1.40 11.03 18.66
CA ASP A 72 -2.87 10.96 18.65
C ASP A 72 -3.48 11.87 17.55
N SER A 73 -2.68 12.37 16.59
CA SER A 73 -3.17 13.25 15.51
C SER A 73 -4.00 12.52 14.46
N VAL A 74 -3.98 11.18 14.45
CA VAL A 74 -4.80 10.37 13.55
C VAL A 74 -5.47 9.23 14.30
N ASP A 75 -6.68 8.89 13.90
CA ASP A 75 -7.44 7.79 14.48
C ASP A 75 -7.31 6.54 13.59
N VAL A 76 -6.50 5.56 14.02
CA VAL A 76 -6.36 4.29 13.30
C VAL A 76 -7.68 3.49 13.39
N THR A 77 -8.42 3.42 12.28
CA THR A 77 -9.71 2.73 12.18
C THR A 77 -9.54 1.24 11.92
N ASN A 78 -8.45 0.84 11.24
CA ASN A 78 -8.12 -0.57 11.01
C ASN A 78 -6.61 -0.81 11.06
N LEU A 79 -6.22 -1.93 11.67
CA LEU A 79 -4.83 -2.41 11.70
C LEU A 79 -4.78 -3.87 11.24
N TYR A 80 -3.90 -4.16 10.29
CA TYR A 80 -3.67 -5.49 9.73
C TYR A 80 -2.22 -5.90 9.98
N SER A 81 -2.02 -7.00 10.70
CA SER A 81 -0.69 -7.59 10.89
C SER A 81 -0.39 -8.65 9.83
N LEU A 82 0.83 -8.65 9.29
CA LEU A 82 1.27 -9.56 8.23
C LEU A 82 2.47 -10.41 8.68
N ASP A 83 2.34 -11.73 8.55
CA ASP A 83 3.46 -12.67 8.70
C ASP A 83 4.27 -12.81 7.41
N ARG A 84 3.70 -12.41 6.28
CA ARG A 84 4.33 -12.32 4.96
C ARG A 84 3.50 -11.43 4.01
N PRO A 85 4.08 -10.94 2.91
CA PRO A 85 3.40 -10.04 1.98
C PRO A 85 2.09 -10.60 1.43
N SER A 86 2.03 -11.92 1.16
CA SER A 86 0.82 -12.58 0.66
C SER A 86 -0.37 -12.52 1.60
N ASP A 87 -0.17 -12.22 2.88
CA ASP A 87 -1.24 -12.13 3.87
C ASP A 87 -2.17 -10.92 3.61
N VAL A 88 -1.76 -9.98 2.75
CA VAL A 88 -2.66 -8.95 2.20
C VAL A 88 -3.92 -9.56 1.57
N GLY A 89 -3.81 -10.79 1.04
CA GLY A 89 -4.91 -11.57 0.51
C GLY A 89 -6.00 -11.92 1.53
N LEU A 90 -5.68 -11.88 2.83
CA LEU A 90 -6.56 -12.19 3.96
C LEU A 90 -7.34 -10.97 4.47
N VAL A 91 -7.03 -9.76 3.98
CA VAL A 91 -7.79 -8.55 4.32
C VAL A 91 -9.24 -8.69 3.84
N LEU A 92 -10.19 -8.67 4.78
CA LEU A 92 -11.61 -8.89 4.49
C LEU A 92 -12.28 -7.72 3.77
N ASN A 93 -11.90 -6.48 4.11
CA ASN A 93 -12.42 -5.30 3.43
C ASN A 93 -11.85 -5.26 2.01
N SER A 94 -12.72 -5.36 1.00
CA SER A 94 -12.30 -5.43 -0.40
C SER A 94 -11.61 -4.17 -0.91
N THR A 95 -11.95 -3.00 -0.37
CA THR A 95 -11.32 -1.73 -0.74
C THR A 95 -9.91 -1.68 -0.19
N HIS A 96 -9.74 -1.94 1.11
CA HIS A 96 -8.42 -1.94 1.76
C HIS A 96 -7.52 -3.00 1.15
N LYS A 97 -8.06 -4.22 0.90
CA LYS A 97 -7.33 -5.28 0.22
C LYS A 97 -6.81 -4.84 -1.14
N LYS A 98 -7.62 -4.17 -1.96
CA LYS A 98 -7.18 -3.68 -3.28
C LYS A 98 -6.08 -2.64 -3.14
N TYR A 99 -6.25 -1.65 -2.26
CA TYR A 99 -5.25 -0.61 -2.03
C TYR A 99 -3.91 -1.20 -1.57
N PHE A 100 -3.92 -2.05 -0.54
CA PHE A 100 -2.68 -2.64 -0.05
C PHE A 100 -2.08 -3.67 -1.01
N THR A 101 -2.90 -4.34 -1.83
CA THR A 101 -2.36 -5.14 -2.94
C THR A 101 -1.59 -4.24 -3.91
N ARG A 102 -2.12 -3.06 -4.22
CA ARG A 102 -1.43 -2.07 -5.07
C ARG A 102 -0.14 -1.56 -4.44
N VAL A 103 -0.10 -1.36 -3.11
CA VAL A 103 1.14 -1.03 -2.38
C VAL A 103 2.21 -2.08 -2.66
N PHE A 104 1.91 -3.37 -2.51
CA PHE A 104 2.87 -4.45 -2.81
C PHE A 104 3.17 -4.65 -4.29
N GLU A 105 2.29 -4.24 -5.21
CA GLU A 105 2.59 -4.26 -6.65
C GLU A 105 3.60 -3.16 -7.03
N LEU A 106 3.54 -2.01 -6.37
CA LEU A 106 4.44 -0.88 -6.62
C LEU A 106 5.73 -0.96 -5.79
N PHE A 107 5.67 -1.48 -4.57
CA PHE A 107 6.86 -1.69 -3.75
C PHE A 107 7.75 -2.76 -4.41
N PRO A 108 9.04 -2.47 -4.63
CA PRO A 108 9.96 -3.47 -5.14
C PRO A 108 10.10 -4.66 -4.18
N GLU A 109 10.20 -5.89 -4.70
CA GLU A 109 10.13 -7.14 -3.91
C GLU A 109 11.07 -7.15 -2.68
N LYS A 110 12.22 -6.46 -2.79
CA LYS A 110 13.20 -6.34 -1.70
C LYS A 110 12.68 -5.61 -0.45
N TYR A 111 11.58 -4.87 -0.55
CA TYR A 111 10.94 -4.15 0.55
C TYR A 111 9.72 -4.87 1.13
N ASP A 112 9.18 -5.87 0.44
CA ASP A 112 7.93 -6.53 0.86
C ASP A 112 8.05 -7.14 2.27
N GLU A 113 9.18 -7.78 2.58
CA GLU A 113 9.41 -8.40 3.89
C GLU A 113 9.58 -7.37 5.03
N LYS A 114 9.80 -6.09 4.70
CA LYS A 114 9.92 -5.00 5.67
C LYS A 114 8.56 -4.54 6.18
N LEU A 115 7.51 -4.60 5.36
CA LEU A 115 6.15 -4.26 5.79
C LEU A 115 5.54 -5.39 6.62
N ARG A 116 5.17 -5.09 7.87
CA ARG A 116 4.52 -6.06 8.78
C ARG A 116 3.20 -5.58 9.31
N GLN A 117 2.91 -4.30 9.18
CA GLN A 117 1.62 -3.74 9.53
C GLN A 117 1.11 -2.85 8.40
N LEU A 118 -0.19 -2.92 8.19
CA LEU A 118 -0.92 -2.03 7.31
C LEU A 118 -2.03 -1.39 8.13
N ALA A 119 -2.26 -0.09 7.96
CA ALA A 119 -3.28 0.62 8.70
C ALA A 119 -4.15 1.48 7.79
N VAL A 120 -5.42 1.59 8.15
CA VAL A 120 -6.30 2.66 7.65
C VAL A 120 -6.60 3.58 8.82
N PHE A 121 -6.53 4.88 8.58
CA PHE A 121 -6.81 5.90 9.59
C PHE A 121 -7.81 6.93 9.07
N ALA A 122 -8.48 7.60 10.00
CA ALA A 122 -9.23 8.82 9.75
C ALA A 122 -8.39 10.02 10.23
N ASP A 123 -8.38 11.09 9.44
CA ASP A 123 -7.74 12.35 9.80
C ASP A 123 -8.63 13.53 9.40
N ASP A 124 -9.28 14.08 10.41
CA ASP A 124 -10.24 15.18 10.26
C ASP A 124 -9.56 16.56 10.33
N GLU A 125 -8.29 16.62 10.76
CA GLU A 125 -7.67 17.85 11.28
C GLU A 125 -6.36 18.24 10.58
N TYR A 126 -5.50 17.28 10.22
CA TYR A 126 -4.12 17.55 9.81
C TYR A 126 -3.86 17.36 8.30
N GLY A 127 -4.75 16.64 7.61
CA GLY A 127 -4.72 16.48 6.16
C GLY A 127 -3.63 15.51 5.65
N TYR A 128 -3.29 14.49 6.42
CA TYR A 128 -2.40 13.41 5.99
C TYR A 128 -3.14 12.41 5.10
N ASP A 129 -2.57 12.09 3.94
CA ASP A 129 -3.11 11.08 3.03
C ASP A 129 -2.51 9.68 3.28
N ALA A 130 -1.25 9.62 3.71
CA ALA A 130 -0.57 8.39 4.11
C ALA A 130 0.61 8.73 5.05
N TYR A 131 1.15 7.70 5.69
CA TYR A 131 2.44 7.76 6.35
C TYR A 131 3.04 6.36 6.48
N VAL A 132 4.35 6.30 6.67
CA VAL A 132 5.06 5.08 7.06
C VAL A 132 5.87 5.31 8.33
N GLU A 133 5.90 4.30 9.20
CA GLU A 133 6.73 4.35 10.40
C GLU A 133 7.33 3.00 10.75
N THR A 134 8.46 3.03 11.43
CA THR A 134 9.07 1.81 11.97
C THR A 134 8.34 1.33 13.23
N ILE A 135 8.15 0.02 13.36
CA ILE A 135 7.42 -0.60 14.47
C ILE A 135 8.35 -0.81 15.67
N PRO A 136 8.10 -0.19 16.84
CA PRO A 136 8.88 -0.39 18.06
C PRO A 136 8.73 -1.81 18.64
N PRO A 137 9.61 -2.22 19.58
CA PRO A 137 10.76 -1.48 20.10
C PRO A 137 12.05 -1.70 19.30
N ASN A 138 12.08 -2.66 18.38
CA ASN A 138 13.30 -3.02 17.67
C ASN A 138 13.48 -2.28 16.35
N HIS A 139 12.41 -1.62 15.86
CA HIS A 139 12.39 -0.92 14.60
C HIS A 139 13.02 -1.76 13.49
N LYS A 140 12.56 -3.00 13.35
CA LYS A 140 13.00 -3.90 12.26
C LYS A 140 12.03 -3.85 11.08
N TYR A 141 10.78 -3.55 11.37
CA TYR A 141 9.67 -3.66 10.44
C TYR A 141 8.95 -2.32 10.34
N TRP A 142 8.14 -2.18 9.30
CA TRP A 142 7.45 -0.96 8.95
C TRP A 142 5.94 -1.19 8.97
N LEU A 143 5.24 -0.14 9.36
CA LEU A 143 3.82 0.08 9.20
C LEU A 143 3.63 1.02 8.00
N TYR A 144 2.71 0.67 7.11
CA TYR A 144 2.19 1.56 6.07
C TYR A 144 0.76 1.94 6.44
N ALA A 145 0.46 3.22 6.52
CA ALA A 145 -0.86 3.73 6.83
C ALA A 145 -1.41 4.57 5.68
N VAL A 146 -2.72 4.49 5.43
CA VAL A 146 -3.43 5.30 4.43
C VAL A 146 -4.71 5.86 5.02
N ASN A 147 -5.06 7.09 4.64
CA ASN A 147 -6.29 7.73 5.03
C ASN A 147 -7.50 7.04 4.36
N GLU A 148 -8.60 6.88 5.11
CA GLU A 148 -9.85 6.34 4.59
C GLU A 148 -10.45 7.15 3.42
N ASP A 149 -10.12 8.45 3.35
CA ASP A 149 -10.58 9.34 2.27
C ASP A 149 -9.93 9.07 0.91
N VAL A 150 -8.79 8.35 0.87
CA VAL A 150 -8.04 8.09 -0.38
C VAL A 150 -7.89 6.60 -0.70
N VAL A 151 -8.31 5.71 0.20
CA VAL A 151 -8.10 4.25 0.07
C VAL A 151 -8.88 3.61 -1.09
N ASP A 152 -9.90 4.28 -1.63
CA ASP A 152 -10.72 3.77 -2.73
C ASP A 152 -10.18 4.13 -4.13
N ASP A 153 -9.27 5.09 -4.24
CA ASP A 153 -8.72 5.60 -5.51
C ASP A 153 -7.46 4.83 -5.99
N VAL A 154 -7.51 3.50 -5.89
CA VAL A 154 -6.35 2.59 -5.99
C VAL A 154 -5.49 2.76 -7.26
N THR A 155 -6.08 3.11 -8.40
CA THR A 155 -5.38 3.13 -9.70
C THR A 155 -5.13 4.53 -10.24
N SER A 156 -5.37 5.59 -9.47
CA SER A 156 -5.11 6.94 -9.95
C SER A 156 -3.61 7.26 -9.98
N ASN A 157 -3.29 8.32 -10.71
CA ASN A 157 -1.95 8.90 -10.66
C ASN A 157 -1.64 9.39 -9.24
N SER A 158 -2.59 10.04 -8.56
CA SER A 158 -2.41 10.52 -7.19
C SER A 158 -2.11 9.40 -6.20
N SER A 159 -2.83 8.27 -6.26
CA SER A 159 -2.53 7.10 -5.42
C SER A 159 -1.17 6.49 -5.76
N THR A 160 -0.80 6.44 -7.04
CA THR A 160 0.54 5.96 -7.46
C THR A 160 1.65 6.89 -6.95
N GLU A 161 1.45 8.20 -7.03
CA GLU A 161 2.34 9.24 -6.51
C GLU A 161 2.53 9.07 -4.99
N LEU A 162 1.43 8.96 -4.25
CA LEU A 162 1.42 8.76 -2.80
C LEU A 162 2.16 7.48 -2.39
N ILE A 163 1.87 6.34 -3.02
CA ILE A 163 2.53 5.06 -2.69
C ILE A 163 4.04 5.14 -2.96
N VAL A 164 4.45 5.78 -4.06
CA VAL A 164 5.87 5.93 -4.41
C VAL A 164 6.57 6.93 -3.49
N HIS A 165 5.86 7.97 -3.04
CA HIS A 165 6.34 8.90 -2.02
C HIS A 165 6.61 8.16 -0.71
N GLU A 166 5.65 7.39 -0.19
CA GLU A 166 5.80 6.63 1.06
C GLU A 166 6.92 5.57 0.98
N LEU A 167 7.10 4.94 -0.19
CA LEU A 167 8.24 4.06 -0.43
C LEU A 167 9.58 4.76 -0.22
N ALA A 168 9.66 6.05 -0.55
CA ALA A 168 10.90 6.80 -0.45
C ALA A 168 11.41 6.88 0.98
N HIS A 169 10.53 6.98 1.98
CA HIS A 169 10.92 6.94 3.40
C HIS A 169 11.51 5.58 3.80
N LEU A 170 11.10 4.47 3.18
CA LEU A 170 11.77 3.17 3.40
C LEU A 170 13.13 3.09 2.68
N VAL A 171 13.23 3.76 1.53
CA VAL A 171 14.45 3.78 0.70
C VAL A 171 15.52 4.66 1.34
N GLU A 172 15.16 5.86 1.81
CA GLU A 172 16.09 6.93 2.19
C GLU A 172 17.02 6.53 3.33
N TYR A 173 16.52 5.66 4.21
CA TYR A 173 17.27 5.16 5.36
C TYR A 173 18.12 3.92 5.06
N GLU A 174 17.82 3.17 3.98
CA GLU A 174 18.39 1.87 3.55
C GLU A 174 18.39 0.74 4.60
N GLU A 175 18.90 0.98 5.81
CA GLU A 175 18.88 0.12 6.99
C GLU A 175 17.93 0.71 8.04
N ILE A 176 17.08 -0.11 8.66
CA ILE A 176 15.97 0.40 9.49
C ILE A 176 16.50 1.23 10.67
N ILE A 177 15.97 2.45 10.79
CA ILE A 177 16.23 3.38 11.89
C ILE A 177 15.52 2.92 13.15
N GLY A 178 16.22 3.00 14.28
CA GLY A 178 15.63 2.84 15.61
C GLY A 178 16.52 2.10 16.61
N VAL A 179 17.76 1.77 16.24
CA VAL A 179 18.81 1.53 17.22
C VAL A 179 19.55 2.86 17.43
N PRO A 180 19.50 3.47 18.63
CA PRO A 180 20.41 4.54 18.98
C PRO A 180 21.83 4.08 18.67
N LYS A 181 22.51 4.78 17.76
CA LYS A 181 23.92 4.49 17.53
C LYS A 181 24.70 4.76 18.83
N PRO A 182 25.78 3.99 19.08
CA PRO A 182 26.59 4.17 20.27
C PRO A 182 27.01 5.64 20.45
N ALA A 183 27.15 6.06 21.72
CA ALA A 183 27.38 7.44 22.16
C ALA A 183 28.59 8.18 21.53
N ASN A 184 29.32 7.54 20.62
CA ASN A 184 30.48 8.07 19.91
C ASN A 184 30.18 8.62 18.50
N GLN A 185 28.97 8.47 17.94
CA GLN A 185 28.58 9.14 16.69
C GLN A 185 27.79 10.43 16.97
N THR A 186 28.27 11.55 16.42
CA THR A 186 27.63 12.87 16.55
C THR A 186 26.45 12.97 15.59
N CYS A 187 25.24 12.85 16.11
CA CYS A 187 24.02 13.12 15.37
C CYS A 187 23.72 14.62 15.37
N ASN A 188 23.41 15.19 14.20
CA ASN A 188 22.94 16.57 14.11
C ASN A 188 21.68 16.73 14.98
N SER A 189 21.55 17.87 15.67
CA SER A 189 20.43 18.11 16.59
C SER A 189 19.06 18.02 15.93
N TYR A 190 18.97 18.33 14.64
CA TYR A 190 17.74 18.20 13.85
C TYR A 190 17.17 16.77 13.91
N PHE A 191 18.00 15.76 13.61
CA PHE A 191 17.60 14.35 13.54
C PHE A 191 17.43 13.65 14.89
N ARG A 192 17.49 14.37 16.02
CA ARG A 192 17.34 13.73 17.34
C ARG A 192 15.95 13.16 17.57
N HIS A 193 14.94 13.70 16.91
CA HIS A 193 13.54 13.28 17.07
C HIS A 193 13.12 12.26 16.00
N SER A 194 13.50 12.46 14.73
CA SER A 194 13.18 11.55 13.61
C SER A 194 14.10 10.33 13.52
N GLY A 195 15.26 10.39 14.18
CA GLY A 195 16.26 9.32 14.17
C GLY A 195 17.45 9.64 13.28
N CYS A 196 18.64 9.31 13.77
CA CYS A 196 19.89 9.73 13.14
C CYS A 196 20.18 8.92 11.87
N PRO A 197 20.24 9.54 10.68
CA PRO A 197 20.51 8.81 9.46
C PRO A 197 21.93 8.24 9.47
N VAL A 198 22.10 7.03 8.94
CA VAL A 198 23.42 6.39 8.89
C VAL A 198 24.32 7.08 7.86
N GLU A 199 25.63 7.15 8.09
CA GLU A 199 26.57 7.92 7.23
C GLU A 199 26.47 7.61 5.74
N ASN A 200 26.20 6.35 5.39
CA ASN A 200 26.08 5.91 4.00
C ASN A 200 24.64 5.86 3.47
N SER A 201 23.64 6.24 4.26
CA SER A 201 22.24 6.30 3.80
C SER A 201 22.07 7.33 2.69
N TYR A 202 21.04 7.17 1.87
CA TYR A 202 20.71 8.18 0.88
C TYR A 202 20.32 9.49 1.55
N LEU A 203 19.52 9.46 2.63
CA LEU A 203 19.13 10.68 3.33
C LEU A 203 20.35 11.45 3.84
N LYS A 204 21.33 10.79 4.48
CA LYS A 204 22.54 11.47 4.96
C LYS A 204 23.35 12.09 3.82
N GLN A 205 23.52 11.37 2.71
CA GLN A 205 24.23 11.88 1.53
C GLN A 205 23.47 13.05 0.86
N PHE A 206 22.15 12.97 0.83
CA PHE A 206 21.27 13.99 0.28
C PHE A 206 21.32 15.27 1.12
N VAL A 207 21.12 15.15 2.44
CA VAL A 207 21.22 16.25 3.41
C VAL A 207 22.59 16.92 3.33
N ASN A 208 23.68 16.15 3.40
CA ASN A 208 25.03 16.69 3.32
C ASN A 208 25.30 17.49 2.03
N LYS A 209 24.57 17.19 0.95
CA LYS A 209 24.75 17.82 -0.36
C LYS A 209 23.84 19.03 -0.58
N PHE A 210 22.61 18.99 -0.09
CA PHE A 210 21.56 19.96 -0.46
C PHE A 210 21.00 20.78 0.72
N TRP A 211 21.31 20.41 1.96
CA TRP A 211 20.77 21.10 3.14
C TRP A 211 21.89 21.68 4.00
N THR A 212 21.88 23.00 4.17
CA THR A 212 22.81 23.68 5.09
C THR A 212 22.30 23.62 6.53
N GLU A 213 23.15 23.94 7.51
CA GLU A 213 22.73 24.05 8.92
C GLU A 213 21.63 25.13 9.11
N GLU A 214 21.61 26.17 8.28
CA GLU A 214 20.54 27.18 8.29
C GLU A 214 19.21 26.56 7.79
N ASP A 215 19.27 25.76 6.72
CA ASP A 215 18.08 25.07 6.20
C ASP A 215 17.54 24.05 7.22
N LEU A 216 18.42 23.31 7.90
CA LEU A 216 18.04 22.36 8.96
C LEU A 216 17.44 23.09 10.18
N SER A 217 18.02 24.23 10.57
CA SER A 217 17.46 25.07 11.63
C SER A 217 16.07 25.60 11.27
N ARG A 218 15.86 25.98 10.00
CA ARG A 218 14.54 26.39 9.47
C ARG A 218 13.54 25.24 9.47
N ALA A 219 13.90 24.07 8.96
CA ALA A 219 13.03 22.89 9.00
C ALA A 219 12.63 22.53 10.44
N GLY A 220 13.59 22.61 11.38
CA GLY A 220 13.32 22.42 12.80
C GLY A 220 12.35 23.45 13.39
N SER A 221 12.32 24.69 12.90
CA SER A 221 11.33 25.68 13.37
C SER A 221 9.94 25.43 12.79
N PHE A 222 9.84 24.91 11.57
CA PHE A 222 8.56 24.53 10.96
C PHE A 222 7.89 23.38 11.70
N PHE A 223 8.65 22.37 12.13
CA PHE A 223 8.13 21.25 12.92
C PHE A 223 7.43 21.69 14.22
N ASN A 224 7.85 22.82 14.80
CA ASN A 224 7.26 23.36 16.02
C ASN A 224 6.10 24.34 15.78
N SER A 225 5.66 24.51 14.53
CA SER A 225 4.64 25.45 14.10
C SER A 225 3.37 24.73 13.65
N ASN A 226 2.21 25.25 14.02
CA ASN A 226 0.92 24.77 13.51
C ASN A 226 0.70 25.11 12.03
N ASP A 227 1.42 26.13 11.52
CA ASP A 227 1.31 26.62 10.14
C ASP A 227 2.47 26.09 9.26
N SER A 228 3.00 24.91 9.57
CA SER A 228 4.21 24.34 8.94
C SER A 228 4.10 24.27 7.41
N TYR A 229 2.93 23.86 6.89
CA TYR A 229 2.66 23.78 5.45
C TYR A 229 2.64 25.14 4.76
N GLU A 230 2.03 26.14 5.39
CA GLU A 230 1.98 27.50 4.85
C GLU A 230 3.39 28.11 4.80
N LEU A 231 4.16 27.96 5.89
CA LEU A 231 5.53 28.43 5.97
C LEU A 231 6.45 27.75 4.94
N ALA A 232 6.29 26.43 4.74
CA ALA A 232 7.01 25.69 3.71
C ALA A 232 6.65 26.17 2.31
N TYR A 233 5.37 26.38 2.03
CA TYR A 233 4.90 26.87 0.74
C TYR A 233 5.43 28.28 0.44
N ASP A 234 5.37 29.20 1.42
CA ASP A 234 5.90 30.56 1.29
C ASP A 234 7.41 30.56 1.02
N TYR A 235 8.16 29.71 1.74
CA TYR A 235 9.58 29.53 1.50
C TYR A 235 9.87 28.98 0.10
N TYR A 236 9.07 28.01 -0.36
CA TYR A 236 9.15 27.46 -1.70
C TYR A 236 8.91 28.51 -2.79
N GLN A 237 7.92 29.41 -2.62
CA GLN A 237 7.59 30.42 -3.65
C GLN A 237 8.79 31.27 -4.07
N ILE A 238 9.72 31.54 -3.17
CA ILE A 238 10.94 32.31 -3.44
C ILE A 238 12.20 31.45 -3.66
N ASN A 239 12.10 30.11 -3.50
CA ASN A 239 13.20 29.15 -3.68
C ASN A 239 12.81 27.98 -4.62
N GLN A 240 12.01 28.26 -5.66
CA GLN A 240 11.44 27.21 -6.52
C GLN A 240 12.47 26.40 -7.34
N ASP A 241 13.72 26.88 -7.43
CA ASP A 241 14.83 26.18 -8.08
C ASP A 241 15.51 25.16 -7.16
N LYS A 242 15.20 25.17 -5.85
CA LYS A 242 15.70 24.22 -4.85
C LYS A 242 14.80 23.01 -4.65
N TYR A 243 13.49 23.16 -4.75
CA TYR A 243 12.54 22.12 -4.35
C TYR A 243 11.63 21.70 -5.51
N VAL A 244 11.29 20.41 -5.59
CA VAL A 244 10.41 19.88 -6.64
C VAL A 244 8.95 20.26 -6.42
N SER A 245 8.53 20.40 -5.16
CA SER A 245 7.20 20.88 -4.76
C SER A 245 7.29 21.82 -3.55
N GLY A 246 6.15 22.43 -3.17
CA GLY A 246 6.06 23.18 -1.92
C GLY A 246 6.20 22.30 -0.69
N TYR A 247 5.76 21.04 -0.78
CA TYR A 247 5.86 20.06 0.29
C TYR A 247 7.32 19.70 0.57
N SER A 248 8.15 19.53 -0.49
CA SER A 248 9.60 19.31 -0.35
C SER A 248 10.34 20.41 0.44
N ALA A 249 9.77 21.60 0.58
CA ALA A 249 10.42 22.69 1.33
C ALA A 249 10.25 22.56 2.84
N ILE A 250 9.41 21.64 3.32
CA ILE A 250 9.09 21.48 4.75
C ILE A 250 10.30 20.99 5.54
N ASN A 251 10.95 19.93 5.07
CA ASN A 251 12.05 19.27 5.76
C ASN A 251 12.86 18.38 4.77
N PRO A 252 14.08 17.93 5.13
CA PRO A 252 14.91 17.11 4.24
C PRO A 252 14.36 15.71 3.95
N GLU A 253 13.60 15.11 4.86
CA GLU A 253 12.94 13.81 4.66
C GLU A 253 11.91 13.91 3.51
N GLU A 254 11.00 14.88 3.56
CA GLU A 254 10.02 15.13 2.49
C GLU A 254 10.65 15.61 1.19
N ASP A 255 11.73 16.39 1.26
CA ASP A 255 12.48 16.80 0.07
C ASP A 255 13.09 15.60 -0.66
N PHE A 256 13.63 14.63 0.10
CA PHE A 256 14.09 13.38 -0.46
C PHE A 256 12.93 12.59 -1.05
N ALA A 257 11.84 12.43 -0.31
CA ALA A 257 10.70 11.62 -0.70
C ALA A 257 10.03 12.13 -1.99
N GLU A 258 9.76 13.43 -2.05
CA GLU A 258 9.23 14.10 -3.23
C GLU A 258 10.23 14.03 -4.39
N THR A 259 11.52 14.31 -4.18
CA THR A 259 12.53 14.20 -5.25
C THR A 259 12.59 12.78 -5.81
N PHE A 260 12.52 11.77 -4.94
CA PHE A 260 12.51 10.36 -5.32
C PHE A 260 11.29 10.07 -6.18
N MET A 261 10.09 10.42 -5.73
CA MET A 261 8.86 10.26 -6.51
C MET A 261 8.95 10.96 -7.87
N PHE A 262 9.39 12.22 -7.91
CA PHE A 262 9.58 12.98 -9.16
C PHE A 262 10.54 12.27 -10.12
N TYR A 263 11.63 11.71 -9.59
CA TYR A 263 12.60 10.96 -10.36
C TYR A 263 12.05 9.62 -10.87
N ILE A 264 11.41 8.82 -10.01
CA ILE A 264 10.87 7.50 -10.36
C ILE A 264 9.78 7.63 -11.42
N LEU A 265 8.85 8.57 -11.24
CA LEU A 265 7.67 8.73 -12.09
C LEU A 265 7.88 9.64 -13.31
N ASP A 266 9.12 10.07 -13.57
CA ASP A 266 9.50 10.91 -14.72
C ASP A 266 8.73 12.24 -14.81
N PHE A 267 8.49 12.88 -13.66
CA PHE A 267 7.87 14.20 -13.66
C PHE A 267 8.77 15.25 -14.32
N PRO A 268 8.17 16.22 -15.05
CA PRO A 268 8.93 17.33 -15.60
C PRO A 268 9.48 18.18 -14.46
N THR A 269 10.80 18.41 -14.48
CA THR A 269 11.49 19.16 -13.43
C THR A 269 12.11 20.45 -13.97
N LYS A 270 12.18 21.46 -13.09
CA LYS A 270 12.83 22.74 -13.39
C LYS A 270 14.36 22.58 -13.44
N ARG A 271 15.03 23.56 -14.04
CA ARG A 271 16.51 23.68 -13.97
C ARG A 271 16.93 24.18 -12.58
N GLY A 272 18.22 24.10 -12.27
CA GLY A 272 18.76 24.56 -10.99
C GLY A 272 19.12 23.39 -10.09
N GLU A 273 19.00 23.59 -8.78
CA GLU A 273 19.31 22.58 -7.77
C GLU A 273 18.35 21.39 -7.83
N VAL A 274 17.07 21.61 -8.17
CA VAL A 274 16.10 20.55 -8.50
C VAL A 274 16.70 19.54 -9.49
N ARG A 275 17.35 20.02 -10.56
CA ARG A 275 17.96 19.12 -11.54
C ARG A 275 19.12 18.33 -10.94
N GLN A 276 19.91 18.94 -10.06
CA GLN A 276 21.02 18.27 -9.37
C GLN A 276 20.52 17.19 -8.41
N LYS A 277 19.36 17.39 -7.77
CA LYS A 277 18.68 16.40 -6.93
C LYS A 277 18.19 15.21 -7.75
N ILE A 278 17.60 15.45 -8.91
CA ILE A 278 17.24 14.37 -9.86
C ILE A 278 18.48 13.62 -10.35
N ASP A 279 19.54 14.34 -10.71
CA ASP A 279 20.80 13.71 -11.15
C ASP A 279 21.49 12.94 -10.00
N PHE A 280 21.31 13.38 -8.74
CA PHE A 280 21.73 12.64 -7.56
C PHE A 280 21.00 11.29 -7.47
N MET A 281 19.67 11.27 -7.59
CA MET A 281 18.91 10.01 -7.62
C MET A 281 19.37 9.10 -8.77
N ALA A 282 19.54 9.68 -9.96
CA ALA A 282 19.98 8.97 -11.15
C ALA A 282 21.42 8.44 -11.04
N SER A 283 22.24 8.95 -10.12
CA SER A 283 23.63 8.51 -9.96
C SER A 283 23.74 7.11 -9.33
N TYR A 284 22.75 6.71 -8.51
CA TYR A 284 22.72 5.41 -7.84
C TYR A 284 22.15 4.31 -8.75
N PRO A 285 22.92 3.26 -9.08
CA PRO A 285 22.43 2.12 -9.86
C PRO A 285 21.17 1.47 -9.30
N GLU A 286 21.08 1.37 -7.98
CA GLU A 286 19.99 0.75 -7.25
C GLU A 286 18.69 1.52 -7.47
N LEU A 287 18.73 2.86 -7.40
CA LEU A 287 17.55 3.69 -7.65
C LEU A 287 17.12 3.67 -9.12
N ARG A 288 18.05 3.49 -10.07
CA ARG A 288 17.71 3.24 -11.49
C ARG A 288 16.97 1.92 -11.68
N LEU A 289 17.34 0.88 -10.93
CA LEU A 289 16.65 -0.42 -10.97
C LEU A 289 15.25 -0.31 -10.37
N LEU A 290 15.10 0.33 -9.20
CA LEU A 290 13.78 0.57 -8.60
C LEU A 290 12.87 1.34 -9.54
N LYS A 291 13.40 2.38 -10.21
CA LYS A 291 12.66 3.12 -11.23
C LYS A 291 12.12 2.21 -12.33
N ALA A 292 12.97 1.36 -12.90
CA ALA A 292 12.58 0.47 -13.98
C ALA A 292 11.51 -0.55 -13.54
N GLU A 293 11.61 -1.05 -12.30
CA GLU A 293 10.65 -1.98 -11.70
C GLU A 293 9.30 -1.31 -11.45
N ILE A 294 9.29 -0.15 -10.79
CA ILE A 294 8.07 0.61 -10.49
C ILE A 294 7.36 1.03 -11.78
N LEU A 295 8.08 1.55 -12.78
CA LEU A 295 7.48 1.95 -14.06
C LEU A 295 6.91 0.78 -14.87
N LYS A 296 7.37 -0.46 -14.63
CA LYS A 296 6.80 -1.66 -15.25
C LYS A 296 5.46 -2.05 -14.60
N ASN A 297 5.30 -1.74 -13.32
CA ASN A 297 4.12 -2.07 -12.52
C ASN A 297 3.12 -0.92 -12.43
N LYS A 298 3.50 0.31 -12.84
CA LYS A 298 2.62 1.47 -12.95
C LYS A 298 1.46 1.21 -13.92
#